data_AF-A0A2Z3UU90-F1
#
_entry.id   AF-A0A2Z3UU90-F1
#
_cell.length_a   1.000
_cell.length_b   1.000
_cell.length_c   1.000
_cell.angle_alpha   90.00
_cell.angle_beta   90.00
_cell.angle_gamma   90.00
#
_symmetry.space_group_name_H-M   'P 1'
#
loop_
_entity.id
_entity.type
_entity.pdbx_description
1 polymer ?
#
loop_
_entity_poly.entity_id
_entity_poly.type
_entity_poly.pdbx_seq_one_letter_code
_entity_poly.pdbx_strand_id
1 'polypeptide(L)'
;MSRRRALNLGLLSIFALLLTVAMPQSANAYTANTWGSVAANSSYCIRGTAGIDHVVPGVWSSNQAWVYSYVYMGDCQTPLMSNQIRVKLQVQKTVGSSWVTLSSTNWMYGYMNKNGDLGFNGPSAYAEYGGAQWGAGWYRTLGSIEVYRMDVVCLPGTSCKWWGGTISSGNEWVE
;
A
#
# COMPACT_ATOMS: atom_id res chain seq x y z
N MET A 1 42.22 -9.78 36.96
CA MET A 1 41.61 -9.85 35.61
C MET A 1 41.76 -8.49 34.93
N SER A 2 42.36 -8.45 33.74
CA SER A 2 42.80 -7.22 33.04
C SER A 2 41.62 -6.40 32.52
N ARG A 3 41.60 -5.09 32.85
CA ARG A 3 40.62 -4.08 32.37
C ARG A 3 40.43 -4.09 30.84
N ARG A 4 41.40 -4.60 30.09
CA ARG A 4 41.31 -4.76 28.62
C ARG A 4 40.28 -5.82 28.18
N ARG A 5 40.03 -6.86 28.99
CA ARG A 5 39.02 -7.89 28.65
C ARG A 5 37.58 -7.39 28.82
N ALA A 6 37.33 -6.52 29.80
CA ALA A 6 36.01 -5.94 30.04
C ALA A 6 35.59 -4.96 28.92
N LEU A 7 36.54 -4.17 28.40
CA LEU A 7 36.29 -3.23 27.31
C LEU A 7 35.96 -3.93 25.97
N ASN A 8 36.63 -5.03 25.66
CA ASN A 8 36.36 -5.80 24.43
C ASN A 8 35.00 -6.52 24.47
N LEU A 9 34.55 -6.98 25.63
CA LEU A 9 33.23 -7.59 25.81
C LEU A 9 32.08 -6.57 25.68
N GLY A 10 32.28 -5.33 26.14
CA GLY A 10 31.30 -4.25 26.00
C GLY A 10 31.12 -3.78 24.56
N LEU A 11 32.21 -3.66 23.80
CA LEU A 11 32.13 -3.27 22.38
C LEU A 11 31.43 -4.33 21.52
N LEU A 12 31.69 -5.62 21.76
CA LEU A 12 31.04 -6.72 21.05
C LEU A 12 29.53 -6.81 21.33
N SER A 13 29.10 -6.49 22.55
CA SER A 13 27.68 -6.51 22.91
C SER A 13 26.91 -5.33 22.31
N ILE A 14 27.52 -4.15 22.20
CA ILE A 14 26.93 -3.01 21.48
C ILE A 14 26.86 -3.28 19.97
N PHE A 15 27.90 -3.88 19.38
CA PHE A 15 27.90 -4.25 17.96
C PHE A 15 26.86 -5.33 17.64
N ALA A 16 26.71 -6.34 18.51
CA ALA A 16 25.67 -7.36 18.36
C ALA A 16 24.25 -6.76 18.46
N LEU A 17 24.03 -5.80 19.37
CA LEU A 17 22.76 -5.10 19.47
C LEU A 17 22.46 -4.27 18.22
N LEU A 18 23.46 -3.55 17.69
CA LEU A 18 23.33 -2.80 16.43
C LEU A 18 23.05 -3.70 15.23
N LEU A 19 23.64 -4.90 15.18
CA LEU A 19 23.37 -5.90 14.14
C LEU A 19 21.94 -6.46 14.23
N THR A 20 21.37 -6.62 15.43
CA THR A 20 19.98 -7.07 15.59
C THR A 20 18.93 -6.02 15.20
N VAL A 21 19.27 -4.72 15.26
CA VAL A 21 18.37 -3.64 14.79
C VAL A 21 18.44 -3.47 13.26
N ALA A 22 19.52 -3.92 12.63
CA ALA A 22 19.71 -3.85 11.18
C ALA A 22 19.12 -5.03 10.40
N MET A 23 18.65 -6.08 11.08
CA MET A 23 17.97 -7.20 10.42
C MET A 23 16.52 -6.80 10.10
N PRO A 24 16.00 -7.18 8.91
CA PRO A 24 14.59 -6.99 8.61
C PRO A 24 13.77 -7.72 9.67
N GLN A 25 12.89 -7.00 10.36
CA GLN A 25 11.94 -7.63 11.28
C GLN A 25 11.05 -8.58 10.47
N SER A 26 10.83 -9.78 10.98
CA SER A 26 9.89 -10.74 10.41
C SER A 26 8.54 -10.06 10.16
N ALA A 27 7.97 -10.28 8.98
CA ALA A 27 6.61 -9.95 8.57
C ALA A 27 5.65 -9.67 9.75
N ASN A 28 5.17 -8.42 9.89
CA ASN A 28 3.94 -8.21 10.65
C ASN A 28 2.86 -8.96 9.88
N ALA A 29 1.96 -9.71 10.53
CA ALA A 29 0.91 -10.42 9.79
C ALA A 29 0.13 -9.53 8.80
N TYR A 30 0.14 -8.21 9.02
CA TYR A 30 -0.42 -7.21 8.14
C TYR A 30 0.41 -5.90 8.10
N THR A 31 0.62 -5.35 6.90
CA THR A 31 1.20 -4.01 6.68
C THR A 31 0.25 -3.17 5.83
N ALA A 32 -0.04 -1.94 6.27
CA ALA A 32 -0.84 -1.01 5.49
C ALA A 32 -0.59 0.46 5.73
N ASN A 33 -0.93 1.21 4.69
CA ASN A 33 -1.07 2.66 4.70
C ASN A 33 -2.55 3.00 4.60
N THR A 34 -3.12 3.53 5.68
CA THR A 34 -4.53 3.89 5.77
C THR A 34 -4.72 5.37 5.52
N TRP A 35 -5.76 5.72 4.75
CA TRP A 35 -6.11 7.12 4.46
C TRP A 35 -5.00 7.96 3.82
N GLY A 36 -4.05 7.32 3.13
CA GLY A 36 -2.94 7.98 2.45
C GLY A 36 -3.42 8.88 1.32
N SER A 37 -2.77 10.04 1.17
CA SER A 37 -3.02 10.95 0.04
C SER A 37 -2.47 10.36 -1.25
N VAL A 38 -3.31 10.29 -2.28
CA VAL A 38 -2.96 9.80 -3.61
C VAL A 38 -2.72 10.98 -4.56
N ALA A 39 -3.68 11.90 -4.62
CA ALA A 39 -3.60 13.13 -5.40
C ALA A 39 -4.63 14.14 -4.87
N ALA A 40 -4.30 15.42 -4.88
CA ALA A 40 -5.22 16.47 -4.46
C ALA A 40 -5.03 17.75 -5.29
N ASN A 41 -6.12 18.48 -5.50
CA ASN A 41 -6.11 19.83 -6.06
C ASN A 41 -7.31 20.63 -5.53
N SER A 42 -7.56 21.81 -6.11
CA SER A 42 -8.65 22.70 -5.67
C SER A 42 -10.07 22.14 -5.85
N SER A 43 -10.26 21.09 -6.65
CA SER A 43 -11.57 20.54 -7.02
C SER A 43 -11.75 19.06 -6.66
N TYR A 44 -10.70 18.36 -6.25
CA TYR A 44 -10.79 16.99 -5.74
C TYR A 44 -9.67 16.65 -4.77
N CYS A 45 -9.94 15.63 -3.97
CA CYS A 45 -8.96 14.99 -3.12
C CYS A 45 -9.16 13.46 -3.17
N ILE A 46 -8.15 12.76 -3.66
CA ILE A 46 -8.13 11.30 -3.78
C ILE A 46 -7.26 10.77 -2.65
N ARG A 47 -7.85 9.89 -1.85
CA ARG A 47 -7.18 9.14 -0.79
C ARG A 47 -7.37 7.64 -1.03
N GLY A 48 -6.54 6.86 -0.39
CA GLY A 48 -6.65 5.41 -0.45
C GLY A 48 -6.20 4.75 0.83
N THR A 49 -6.56 3.48 0.94
CA THR A 49 -5.93 2.56 1.90
C THR A 49 -5.36 1.41 1.08
N ALA A 50 -4.08 1.10 1.24
CA ALA A 50 -3.46 -0.07 0.62
C ALA A 50 -2.88 -0.97 1.70
N GLY A 51 -3.12 -2.27 1.57
CA GLY A 51 -2.70 -3.27 2.54
C GLY A 51 -2.18 -4.55 1.89
N ILE A 52 -1.33 -5.25 2.64
CA ILE A 52 -0.85 -6.60 2.34
C ILE A 52 -0.81 -7.37 3.65
N ASP A 53 -1.34 -8.60 3.66
CA ASP A 53 -1.19 -9.55 4.76
C ASP A 53 -0.45 -10.79 4.28
N HIS A 54 0.31 -11.40 5.18
CA HIS A 54 1.07 -12.63 4.95
C HIS A 54 0.63 -13.69 5.94
N VAL A 55 0.53 -14.95 5.50
CA VAL A 55 0.16 -16.05 6.38
C VAL A 55 1.23 -16.23 7.45
N VAL A 56 0.85 -15.94 8.70
CA VAL A 56 1.66 -16.19 9.90
C VAL A 56 0.94 -17.24 10.74
N PRO A 57 1.60 -18.38 11.08
CA PRO A 57 0.99 -19.40 11.94
C PRO A 57 0.48 -18.83 13.27
N GLY A 58 -0.77 -19.16 13.62
CA GLY A 58 -1.40 -18.68 14.85
C GLY A 58 -2.02 -17.27 14.76
N VAL A 59 -1.97 -16.62 13.60
CA VAL A 59 -2.61 -15.31 13.35
C VAL A 59 -3.60 -15.43 12.19
N TRP A 60 -4.73 -14.75 12.28
CA TRP A 60 -5.71 -14.69 11.19
C TRP A 60 -5.15 -13.86 10.03
N SER A 61 -4.64 -14.57 9.01
CA SER A 61 -3.96 -14.02 7.82
C SER A 61 -4.05 -15.03 6.66
N SER A 62 -4.01 -14.56 5.42
CA SER A 62 -4.39 -15.38 4.24
C SER A 62 -3.66 -15.05 2.93
N ASN A 63 -2.54 -14.30 2.95
CA ASN A 63 -1.77 -13.91 1.76
C ASN A 63 -2.62 -13.10 0.76
N GLN A 64 -3.32 -12.10 1.28
CA GLN A 64 -4.18 -11.18 0.55
C GLN A 64 -3.56 -9.79 0.45
N ALA A 65 -3.96 -9.10 -0.59
CA ALA A 65 -3.61 -7.72 -0.85
C ALA A 65 -4.90 -6.97 -1.18
N TRP A 66 -4.98 -5.72 -0.75
CA TRP A 66 -6.16 -4.92 -0.99
C TRP A 66 -5.87 -3.45 -1.17
N VAL A 67 -6.79 -2.79 -1.86
CA VAL A 67 -6.82 -1.35 -2.02
C VAL A 67 -8.26 -0.87 -1.90
N TYR A 68 -8.46 0.16 -1.07
CA TYR A 68 -9.70 0.93 -1.00
C TYR A 68 -9.47 2.33 -1.56
N SER A 69 -10.46 2.85 -2.28
CA SER A 69 -10.44 4.22 -2.79
C SER A 69 -11.42 5.11 -2.02
N TYR A 70 -11.03 6.37 -1.84
CA TYR A 70 -11.87 7.42 -1.28
C TYR A 70 -11.66 8.69 -2.09
N VAL A 71 -12.72 9.27 -2.62
CA VAL A 71 -12.64 10.50 -3.40
C VAL A 71 -13.57 11.55 -2.81
N TYR A 72 -13.01 12.71 -2.60
CA TYR A 72 -13.63 13.86 -1.99
C TYR A 72 -13.54 15.07 -2.92
N MET A 73 -14.29 16.11 -2.60
CA MET A 73 -14.09 17.45 -3.15
C MET A 73 -12.72 18.00 -2.71
N GLY A 74 -12.36 19.19 -3.20
CA GLY A 74 -11.06 19.81 -2.90
C GLY A 74 -10.80 20.10 -1.41
N ASP A 75 -11.84 20.03 -0.57
CA ASP A 75 -11.74 20.14 0.90
C ASP A 75 -11.23 18.85 1.59
N CYS A 76 -11.06 17.75 0.85
CA CYS A 76 -10.71 16.43 1.39
C CYS A 76 -11.67 15.88 2.47
N GLN A 77 -12.91 16.37 2.53
CA GLN A 77 -13.89 15.99 3.53
C GLN A 77 -15.24 15.62 2.91
N THR A 78 -15.69 16.39 1.94
CA THR A 78 -17.01 16.19 1.30
C THR A 78 -16.89 15.10 0.24
N PRO A 79 -17.62 13.97 0.32
CA PRO A 79 -17.52 12.88 -0.65
C PRO A 79 -17.92 13.33 -2.06
N LEU A 80 -17.12 12.97 -3.06
CA LEU A 80 -17.41 13.25 -4.46
C LEU A 80 -18.20 12.08 -5.08
N MET A 81 -19.53 12.17 -4.99
CA MET A 81 -20.44 11.07 -5.35
C MET A 81 -20.73 10.93 -6.85
N SER A 82 -20.61 12.02 -7.62
CA SER A 82 -21.05 12.10 -9.02
C SER A 82 -20.06 11.53 -10.03
N ASN A 83 -18.83 11.21 -9.61
CA ASN A 83 -17.74 10.92 -10.53
C ASN A 83 -17.40 9.44 -10.51
N GLN A 84 -17.21 8.87 -11.70
CA GLN A 84 -16.77 7.50 -11.82
C GLN A 84 -15.34 7.38 -11.26
N ILE A 85 -15.07 6.32 -10.53
CA ILE A 85 -13.78 6.02 -9.91
C ILE A 85 -13.33 4.67 -10.43
N ARG A 86 -12.03 4.52 -10.59
CA ARG A 86 -11.43 3.21 -10.85
C ARG A 86 -10.25 2.95 -9.92
N VAL A 87 -10.11 1.69 -9.54
CA VAL A 87 -9.02 1.22 -8.70
C VAL A 87 -8.44 -0.07 -9.28
N LYS A 88 -7.13 -0.25 -9.17
CA LYS A 88 -6.48 -1.55 -9.37
C LYS A 88 -5.37 -1.71 -8.34
N LEU A 89 -4.97 -2.94 -8.10
CA LEU A 89 -3.82 -3.24 -7.25
C LEU A 89 -2.78 -4.06 -8.01
N GLN A 90 -1.55 -3.95 -7.55
CA GLN A 90 -0.44 -4.82 -7.91
C GLN A 90 0.24 -5.28 -6.63
N VAL A 91 0.50 -6.58 -6.51
CA VAL A 91 1.39 -7.12 -5.49
C VAL A 91 2.78 -7.22 -6.09
N GLN A 92 3.77 -6.65 -5.43
CA GLN A 92 5.15 -6.63 -5.91
C GLN A 92 6.09 -7.27 -4.91
N LYS A 93 7.14 -7.93 -5.42
CA LYS A 93 8.26 -8.46 -4.65
C LYS A 93 9.58 -7.91 -5.18
N THR A 94 10.52 -7.66 -4.29
CA THR A 94 11.92 -7.37 -4.66
C THR A 94 12.63 -8.60 -5.23
N VAL A 95 13.30 -8.42 -6.36
CA VAL A 95 14.22 -9.37 -6.99
C VAL A 95 15.50 -8.61 -7.30
N GLY A 96 16.54 -8.82 -6.49
CA GLY A 96 17.73 -7.97 -6.49
C GLY A 96 17.38 -6.55 -6.04
N SER A 97 17.67 -5.55 -6.88
CA SER A 97 17.35 -4.14 -6.62
C SER A 97 16.02 -3.67 -7.26
N SER A 98 15.29 -4.57 -7.91
CA SER A 98 14.10 -4.22 -8.71
C SER A 98 12.82 -4.81 -8.10
N TRP A 99 11.69 -4.14 -8.32
CA TRP A 99 10.36 -4.65 -7.97
C TRP A 99 9.74 -5.39 -9.15
N VAL A 100 9.25 -6.59 -8.93
CA VAL A 100 8.55 -7.42 -9.91
C VAL A 100 7.11 -7.64 -9.45
N THR A 101 6.14 -7.46 -10.36
CA THR A 101 4.73 -7.71 -10.07
C THR A 101 4.45 -9.21 -10.07
N LEU A 102 3.92 -9.72 -8.96
CA LEU A 102 3.54 -11.13 -8.78
C LEU A 102 2.07 -11.37 -9.12
N SER A 103 1.21 -10.42 -8.77
CA SER A 103 -0.23 -10.49 -9.00
C SER A 103 -0.77 -9.09 -9.26
N SER A 104 -1.83 -8.98 -10.04
CA SER A 104 -2.49 -7.71 -10.31
C SER A 104 -3.96 -7.93 -10.63
N THR A 105 -4.79 -6.96 -10.26
CA THR A 105 -6.20 -6.94 -10.69
C THR A 105 -6.36 -6.13 -11.96
N ASN A 106 -7.46 -6.39 -12.67
CA ASN A 106 -7.99 -5.42 -13.63
C ASN A 106 -8.47 -4.15 -12.91
N TRP A 107 -8.77 -3.10 -13.69
CA TRP A 107 -9.44 -1.92 -13.16
C TRP A 107 -10.86 -2.27 -12.70
N MET A 108 -11.13 -2.03 -11.43
CA MET A 108 -12.45 -2.11 -10.82
C MET A 108 -13.07 -0.71 -10.86
N TYR A 109 -14.26 -0.59 -11.45
CA TYR A 109 -14.95 0.68 -11.65
C TYR A 109 -16.11 0.83 -10.66
N GLY A 110 -16.39 2.05 -10.22
CA GLY A 110 -17.51 2.33 -9.33
C GLY A 110 -17.69 3.82 -9.09
N TYR A 111 -18.45 4.17 -8.05
CA TYR A 111 -18.66 5.53 -7.56
C TYR A 111 -18.43 5.53 -6.05
N MET A 112 -18.29 6.71 -5.44
CA MET A 112 -18.41 6.81 -3.99
C MET A 112 -19.84 6.44 -3.60
N ASN A 113 -19.99 5.55 -2.62
CA ASN A 113 -21.28 5.14 -2.07
C ASN A 113 -21.26 5.27 -0.55
N LYS A 114 -22.43 5.54 0.04
CA LYS A 114 -22.59 5.48 1.49
C LYS A 114 -22.72 4.01 1.91
N ASN A 115 -21.83 3.54 2.78
CA ASN A 115 -21.83 2.18 3.29
C ASN A 115 -22.43 2.14 4.71
N GLY A 116 -23.71 2.47 4.83
CA GLY A 116 -24.41 2.53 6.12
C GLY A 116 -23.73 3.50 7.09
N ASP A 117 -23.43 3.01 8.30
CA ASP A 117 -22.79 3.78 9.38
C ASP A 117 -21.25 3.81 9.27
N LEU A 118 -20.66 3.04 8.34
CA LEU A 118 -19.21 2.93 8.15
C LEU A 118 -18.62 4.08 7.30
N GLY A 119 -19.45 5.06 6.91
CA GLY A 119 -19.06 6.21 6.12
C GLY A 119 -19.17 5.99 4.62
N PHE A 120 -18.34 6.68 3.84
CA PHE A 120 -18.35 6.62 2.38
C PHE A 120 -17.11 5.90 1.85
N ASN A 121 -17.31 5.00 0.90
CA ASN A 121 -16.23 4.27 0.22
C ASN A 121 -16.43 4.26 -1.30
N GLY A 122 -15.33 4.29 -2.03
CA GLY A 122 -15.30 4.05 -3.46
C GLY A 122 -15.12 2.56 -3.78
N PRO A 123 -14.87 2.21 -5.05
CA PRO A 123 -14.53 0.85 -5.42
C PRO A 123 -13.27 0.36 -4.68
N SER A 124 -13.18 -0.95 -4.49
CA SER A 124 -12.02 -1.63 -3.91
C SER A 124 -11.55 -2.75 -4.83
N ALA A 125 -10.30 -3.18 -4.64
CA ALA A 125 -9.72 -4.32 -5.30
C ALA A 125 -9.05 -5.22 -4.26
N TYR A 126 -9.13 -6.54 -4.49
CA TYR A 126 -8.52 -7.57 -3.66
C TYR A 126 -7.81 -8.59 -4.55
N ALA A 127 -6.69 -9.11 -4.08
CA ALA A 127 -6.04 -10.23 -4.73
C ALA A 127 -5.37 -11.14 -3.70
N GLU A 128 -5.52 -12.43 -3.92
CA GLU A 128 -4.63 -13.42 -3.33
C GLU A 128 -3.36 -13.51 -4.19
N TYR A 129 -2.21 -13.61 -3.54
CA TYR A 129 -0.92 -13.71 -4.23
C TYR A 129 -0.07 -14.89 -3.74
N GLY A 130 -0.60 -15.66 -2.78
CA GLY A 130 -0.05 -16.92 -2.26
C GLY A 130 1.27 -16.80 -1.49
N GLY A 131 1.71 -15.58 -1.17
CA GLY A 131 2.72 -15.32 -0.13
C GLY A 131 4.05 -16.04 -0.33
N ALA A 132 4.41 -16.87 0.66
CA ALA A 132 5.70 -17.54 0.79
C ALA A 132 6.09 -18.44 -0.40
N GLN A 133 5.15 -18.83 -1.28
CA GLN A 133 5.48 -19.58 -2.50
C GLN A 133 6.48 -18.84 -3.41
N TRP A 134 6.56 -17.51 -3.27
CA TRP A 134 7.49 -16.67 -4.03
C TRP A 134 8.85 -16.48 -3.32
N GLY A 135 9.04 -17.10 -2.16
CA GLY A 135 10.28 -17.11 -1.36
C GLY A 135 10.58 -15.81 -0.62
N ALA A 136 11.66 -15.80 0.16
CA ALA A 136 12.04 -14.65 0.97
C ALA A 136 12.25 -13.36 0.15
N GLY A 137 11.91 -12.21 0.72
CA GLY A 137 12.11 -10.89 0.09
C GLY A 137 11.21 -9.79 0.67
N TRP A 138 11.39 -8.55 0.18
CA TRP A 138 10.44 -7.47 0.45
C TRP A 138 9.23 -7.57 -0.47
N TYR A 139 8.05 -7.43 0.11
CA TYR A 139 6.75 -7.40 -0.56
C TYR A 139 6.04 -6.07 -0.31
N ARG A 140 5.16 -5.69 -1.23
CA ARG A 140 4.24 -4.56 -1.07
C ARG A 140 3.02 -4.68 -1.97
N THR A 141 1.93 -4.03 -1.57
CA THR A 141 0.82 -3.70 -2.45
C THR A 141 1.01 -2.29 -2.99
N LEU A 142 0.82 -2.12 -4.29
CA LEU A 142 0.74 -0.82 -4.98
C LEU A 142 -0.68 -0.66 -5.56
N GLY A 143 -1.45 0.24 -4.98
CA GLY A 143 -2.78 0.61 -5.47
C GLY A 143 -2.73 1.79 -6.40
N SER A 144 -3.37 1.70 -7.56
CA SER A 144 -3.64 2.86 -8.42
C SER A 144 -5.10 3.26 -8.25
N ILE A 145 -5.36 4.53 -7.97
CA ILE A 145 -6.72 5.06 -7.77
C ILE A 145 -6.88 6.28 -8.66
N GLU A 146 -7.96 6.32 -9.44
CA GLU A 146 -8.24 7.41 -10.37
C GLU A 146 -9.73 7.79 -10.36
N VAL A 147 -10.00 9.08 -10.55
CA VAL A 147 -11.35 9.66 -10.68
C VAL A 147 -11.55 10.21 -12.09
N TYR A 148 -12.74 9.97 -12.64
CA TYR A 148 -13.16 10.47 -13.93
C TYR A 148 -13.66 11.91 -13.82
N ARG A 149 -13.10 12.83 -14.61
CA ARG A 149 -13.44 14.26 -14.63
C ARG A 149 -13.76 14.71 -16.05
N MET A 150 -15.04 14.97 -16.33
CA MET A 150 -15.49 15.53 -17.61
C MET A 150 -15.39 17.06 -17.65
N ASP A 151 -15.30 17.70 -16.49
CA ASP A 151 -15.29 19.16 -16.31
C ASP A 151 -13.93 19.80 -16.59
N VAL A 152 -12.91 19.00 -16.91
CA VAL A 152 -11.55 19.48 -17.18
C VAL A 152 -11.30 19.49 -18.69
N VAL A 153 -10.94 20.65 -19.24
CA VAL A 153 -10.59 20.81 -20.65
C VAL A 153 -9.38 19.94 -20.98
N CYS A 154 -9.56 19.02 -21.93
CA CYS A 154 -8.51 18.12 -22.34
C CYS A 154 -7.56 18.81 -23.35
N LEU A 155 -6.26 18.84 -23.05
CA LEU A 155 -5.26 19.26 -24.04
C LEU A 155 -5.07 18.16 -25.10
N PRO A 156 -4.81 18.50 -26.37
CA PRO A 156 -4.57 17.50 -27.41
C PRO A 156 -3.47 16.50 -27.00
N GLY A 157 -3.76 15.20 -27.07
CA GLY A 157 -2.81 14.13 -26.76
C GLY A 157 -2.72 13.68 -25.31
N THR A 158 -3.63 14.10 -24.42
CA THR A 158 -3.63 13.68 -23.00
C THR A 158 -4.87 12.89 -22.59
N SER A 159 -4.70 11.94 -21.67
CA SER A 159 -5.75 11.10 -21.08
C SER A 159 -6.52 11.84 -19.97
N CYS A 160 -6.84 13.12 -20.16
CA CYS A 160 -7.25 14.06 -19.08
C CYS A 160 -8.62 13.78 -18.48
N LYS A 161 -9.25 12.67 -18.81
CA LYS A 161 -10.50 12.28 -18.18
C LYS A 161 -10.28 11.50 -16.90
N TRP A 162 -9.13 10.84 -16.71
CA TRP A 162 -8.84 10.12 -15.46
C TRP A 162 -7.67 10.80 -14.72
N TRP A 163 -7.90 11.13 -13.46
CA TRP A 163 -6.93 11.79 -12.60
C TRP A 163 -6.68 10.97 -11.37
N GLY A 164 -5.42 10.78 -10.98
CA GLY A 164 -5.10 9.92 -9.86
C GLY A 164 -3.62 9.73 -9.64
N GLY A 165 -3.30 8.65 -8.95
CA GLY A 165 -1.94 8.32 -8.56
C GLY A 165 -1.86 6.94 -7.92
N THR A 166 -0.76 6.70 -7.22
CA THR A 166 -0.50 5.42 -6.56
C THR A 166 -0.32 5.58 -5.06
N ILE A 167 -0.82 4.61 -4.30
CA ILE A 167 -0.56 4.42 -2.88
C ILE A 167 0.13 3.08 -2.66
N SER A 168 1.10 3.02 -1.75
CA SER A 168 1.74 1.76 -1.35
C SER A 168 1.32 1.40 0.08
N SER A 169 1.18 0.10 0.34
CA SER A 169 1.00 -0.43 1.71
C SER A 169 2.17 -0.13 2.64
N GLY A 170 3.34 0.20 2.10
CA GLY A 170 4.62 0.03 2.79
C GLY A 170 5.28 -1.28 2.37
N ASN A 171 6.56 -1.42 2.68
CA ASN A 171 7.34 -2.61 2.37
C ASN A 171 7.40 -3.53 3.59
N GLU A 172 7.23 -4.82 3.38
CA GLU A 172 7.31 -5.84 4.43
C GLU A 172 8.24 -6.96 4.02
N TRP A 173 9.07 -7.45 4.95
CA TRP A 173 9.98 -8.56 4.69
C TRP A 173 9.33 -9.89 5.06
N VAL A 174 9.37 -10.85 4.14
CA VAL A 174 8.89 -12.22 4.33
C VAL A 174 10.08 -13.16 4.28
N GLU A 175 10.10 -14.14 5.19
CA GLU A 175 11.11 -15.20 5.27
C GLU A 175 10.66 -16.49 4.56
#